data_AF-A0A924VF05-F1
#
_entry.id   AF-A0A924VF05-F1
#
_cell.length_a   1.000
_cell.length_b   1.000
_cell.length_c   1.000
_cell.angle_alpha   90.00
_cell.angle_beta   90.00
_cell.angle_gamma   90.00
#
_symmetry.space_group_name_H-M   'P 1'
#
loop_
_entity.id
_entity.type
_entity.pdbx_description
1 polymer ?
#
loop_
_entity_poly.entity_id
_entity_poly.type
_entity_poly.pdbx_seq_one_letter_code
_entity_poly.pdbx_strand_id
1 'polypeptide(L)'
;FGKFNSLPVDYNKGLASTSFAENYFEEMLLNYMDIINTLYVATTRAKDYLCMICPKLPKKAKSGPINDIQIILSDLLASAGSGDPDFIQEDQTFIFGDHVVMSAESQKPDSDPLIIPSYQINEQLTERFKRNSQKQDTWFNARQRKGVVLHELLGAIHDLDLLDKLIDEKVQEGLLRAGEMAEIKTAVNDVLMQTEIRTWFKTAKSVISEKDIILSEGVVKRPDKLFVFEGYAILLDFKFGNEQSKYIGDISLYRDSLMKMGGFKEVHAYLWYAQERKLQRVG
;
A
#
# COMPACT_ATOMS: atom_id res chain seq x y z
N PHE A 1 14.85 27.34 -30.44
CA PHE A 1 14.88 26.08 -29.67
C PHE A 1 16.01 26.02 -28.62
N GLY A 2 16.47 27.15 -28.06
CA GLY A 2 17.69 27.21 -27.22
C GLY A 2 17.45 27.59 -25.75
N LYS A 3 16.48 26.99 -25.06
CA LYS A 3 16.24 27.23 -23.62
C LYS A 3 15.68 26.01 -22.87
N PHE A 4 16.24 24.83 -23.09
CA PHE A 4 16.04 23.70 -22.17
C PHE A 4 17.40 23.12 -21.80
N ASN A 5 17.80 23.27 -20.54
CA ASN A 5 19.07 22.73 -20.01
C ASN A 5 18.99 21.21 -19.76
N SER A 6 17.80 20.65 -19.69
CA SER A 6 17.54 19.22 -19.58
C SER A 6 16.21 18.91 -20.26
N LEU A 7 16.14 17.76 -20.93
CA LEU A 7 14.95 17.30 -21.63
C LEU A 7 14.49 16.00 -20.96
N PRO A 8 13.27 15.93 -20.42
CA PRO A 8 12.74 14.68 -19.87
C PRO A 8 12.52 13.71 -21.03
N VAL A 9 13.16 12.55 -20.94
CA VAL A 9 13.03 11.46 -21.91
C VAL A 9 12.64 10.18 -21.17
N ASP A 10 11.69 9.44 -21.73
CA ASP A 10 11.26 8.17 -21.15
C ASP A 10 12.35 7.11 -21.38
N TYR A 11 12.80 6.45 -20.31
CA TYR A 11 13.81 5.40 -20.39
C TYR A 11 13.26 4.18 -21.15
N ASN A 12 13.62 4.06 -22.43
CA ASN A 12 13.18 2.98 -23.30
C ASN A 12 14.27 2.55 -24.29
N LYS A 13 14.17 1.31 -24.80
CA LYS A 13 15.15 0.73 -25.73
C LYS A 13 15.30 1.51 -27.05
N GLY A 14 14.29 2.29 -27.44
CA GLY A 14 14.36 3.14 -28.62
C GLY A 14 15.43 4.22 -28.50
N LEU A 15 15.74 4.69 -27.28
CA LEU A 15 16.77 5.72 -27.04
C LEU A 15 18.16 5.30 -27.51
N ALA A 16 18.45 3.98 -27.53
CA ALA A 16 19.71 3.44 -28.05
C ALA A 16 19.98 3.77 -29.53
N SER A 17 18.93 4.08 -30.29
CA SER A 17 18.99 4.47 -31.71
C SER A 17 18.94 5.99 -31.94
N THR A 18 18.99 6.79 -30.87
CA THR A 18 18.84 8.24 -30.91
C THR A 18 20.11 8.96 -30.48
N SER A 19 20.12 10.29 -30.55
CA SER A 19 21.20 11.12 -30.01
C SER A 19 21.42 10.96 -28.50
N PHE A 20 20.48 10.36 -27.76
CA PHE A 20 20.59 10.07 -26.32
C PHE A 20 21.17 8.68 -26.02
N ALA A 21 21.71 7.98 -27.03
CA ALA A 21 22.19 6.60 -26.87
C ALA A 21 23.27 6.48 -25.77
N GLU A 22 24.21 7.42 -25.70
CA GLU A 22 25.26 7.43 -24.68
C GLU A 22 24.68 7.49 -23.27
N ASN A 23 23.81 8.46 -23.00
CA ASN A 23 23.13 8.59 -21.70
C ASN A 23 22.25 7.38 -21.38
N TYR A 24 21.60 6.80 -22.38
CA TYR A 24 20.82 5.57 -22.20
C TYR A 24 21.69 4.40 -21.72
N PHE A 25 22.86 4.20 -22.33
CA PHE A 25 23.77 3.12 -21.94
C PHE A 25 24.45 3.37 -20.59
N GLU A 26 24.78 4.63 -20.28
CA GLU A 26 25.28 5.02 -18.96
C GLU A 26 24.26 4.73 -17.87
N GLU A 27 23.01 5.19 -18.04
CA GLU A 27 21.92 4.94 -17.11
C GLU A 27 21.61 3.43 -16.99
N MET A 28 21.68 2.68 -18.10
CA MET A 28 21.55 1.22 -18.07
C MET A 28 22.63 0.56 -17.21
N LEU A 29 23.87 1.01 -17.30
CA LEU A 29 24.99 0.47 -16.53
C LEU A 29 24.86 0.80 -15.04
N LEU A 30 24.45 2.04 -14.71
CA LEU A 30 24.17 2.45 -13.33
C LEU A 30 23.06 1.60 -12.71
N ASN A 31 21.96 1.36 -13.43
CA ASN A 31 20.89 0.48 -12.98
C ASN A 31 21.39 -0.95 -12.69
N TYR A 32 22.30 -1.51 -13.52
CA TYR A 32 22.89 -2.82 -13.22
C TYR A 32 23.76 -2.81 -11.97
N MET A 33 24.55 -1.74 -11.77
CA MET A 33 25.37 -1.60 -10.58
C MET A 33 24.51 -1.55 -9.32
N ASP A 34 23.38 -0.82 -9.34
CA ASP A 34 22.46 -0.75 -8.20
C ASP A 34 21.80 -2.11 -7.91
N ILE A 35 21.42 -2.85 -8.96
CA ILE A 35 20.86 -4.21 -8.82
C ILE A 35 21.89 -5.15 -8.17
N ILE A 36 23.15 -5.13 -8.62
CA ILE A 36 24.23 -5.96 -8.07
C ILE A 36 24.53 -5.56 -6.63
N ASN A 37 24.63 -4.26 -6.33
CA ASN A 37 24.88 -3.76 -4.98
C ASN A 37 23.75 -4.17 -4.03
N THR A 38 22.49 -4.07 -4.47
CA THR A 38 21.32 -4.50 -3.70
C THR A 38 21.38 -6.00 -3.42
N LEU A 39 21.68 -6.82 -4.44
CA LEU A 39 21.84 -8.26 -4.26
C LEU A 39 22.98 -8.59 -3.29
N TYR A 40 24.13 -7.93 -3.42
CA TYR A 40 25.27 -8.11 -2.53
C TYR A 40 24.90 -7.81 -1.08
N VAL A 41 24.28 -6.67 -0.80
CA VAL A 41 23.87 -6.30 0.57
C VAL A 41 22.81 -7.28 1.09
N ALA A 42 21.83 -7.66 0.28
CA ALA A 42 20.79 -8.60 0.69
C ALA A 42 21.34 -9.99 1.04
N THR A 43 22.32 -10.48 0.27
CA THR A 43 22.90 -11.81 0.43
C THR A 43 23.98 -11.89 1.51
N THR A 44 24.64 -10.78 1.84
CA THR A 44 25.73 -10.76 2.84
C THR A 44 25.28 -10.33 4.25
N ARG A 45 24.05 -9.83 4.40
CA ARG A 45 23.52 -9.39 5.70
C ARG A 45 22.84 -10.52 6.50
N ALA A 46 22.48 -11.61 5.84
CA ALA A 46 21.93 -12.79 6.52
C ALA A 46 22.98 -13.35 7.50
N LYS A 47 22.57 -13.54 8.76
CA LYS A 47 23.44 -14.07 9.81
C LYS A 47 23.30 -15.58 9.98
N ASP A 48 22.06 -16.04 10.07
CA ASP A 48 21.75 -17.44 10.43
C ASP A 48 21.35 -18.27 9.19
N TYR A 49 20.49 -17.74 8.31
CA TYR A 49 20.16 -18.36 7.03
C TYR A 49 19.72 -17.33 5.99
N LEU A 50 19.97 -17.62 4.71
CA LEU A 50 19.56 -16.83 3.56
C LEU A 50 18.47 -17.58 2.79
N CYS A 51 17.27 -17.01 2.70
CA CYS A 51 16.19 -17.54 1.86
C CYS A 51 15.93 -16.56 0.71
N MET A 52 16.03 -17.06 -0.53
CA MET A 52 15.75 -16.29 -1.74
C MET A 52 14.60 -16.93 -2.49
N ILE A 53 13.54 -16.15 -2.74
CA ILE A 53 12.38 -16.59 -3.52
C ILE A 53 12.41 -15.89 -4.86
N CYS A 54 12.60 -16.67 -5.93
CA CYS A 54 12.62 -16.17 -7.30
C CYS A 54 11.35 -16.57 -8.06
N PRO A 55 10.76 -15.67 -8.87
CA PRO A 55 9.67 -16.02 -9.78
C PRO A 55 10.08 -17.13 -10.77
N LYS A 56 9.10 -17.94 -11.20
CA LYS A 56 9.37 -19.02 -12.17
C LYS A 56 9.80 -18.45 -13.52
N LEU A 57 10.92 -18.96 -14.04
CA LEU A 57 11.39 -18.63 -15.38
C LEU A 57 10.34 -19.03 -16.44
N PRO A 58 10.01 -18.14 -17.40
CA PRO A 58 9.09 -18.47 -18.49
C PRO A 58 9.71 -19.53 -19.43
N LYS A 59 8.94 -20.56 -19.79
CA LYS A 59 9.38 -21.72 -20.62
C LYS A 59 9.84 -21.37 -22.06
N LYS A 60 9.68 -20.13 -22.51
CA LYS A 60 10.12 -19.67 -23.82
C LYS A 60 11.16 -18.57 -23.61
N ALA A 61 12.40 -18.83 -24.04
CA ALA A 61 13.43 -17.81 -24.18
C ALA A 61 12.89 -16.71 -25.11
N LYS A 62 12.48 -15.56 -24.55
CA LYS A 62 12.21 -14.38 -25.35
C LYS A 62 13.55 -13.94 -25.90
N SER A 63 13.72 -14.00 -27.22
CA SER A 63 14.87 -13.46 -27.93
C SER A 63 15.07 -12.00 -27.52
N GLY A 64 16.10 -11.75 -26.72
CA GLY A 64 16.44 -10.45 -26.15
C GLY A 64 17.60 -10.62 -25.15
N PRO A 65 18.33 -9.53 -24.83
CA PRO A 65 19.49 -9.62 -23.94
C PRO A 65 19.07 -10.19 -22.58
N ILE A 66 19.87 -11.16 -22.11
CA ILE A 66 19.67 -11.97 -20.90
C ILE A 66 20.00 -11.08 -19.69
N ASN A 67 19.07 -10.20 -19.31
CA ASN A 67 19.29 -9.23 -18.24
C ASN A 67 18.38 -9.45 -17.02
N ASP A 68 17.60 -10.54 -17.01
CA ASP A 68 16.88 -10.94 -15.81
C ASP A 68 17.85 -11.65 -14.88
N ILE A 69 18.13 -11.02 -13.73
CA ILE A 69 18.98 -11.58 -12.67
C ILE A 69 18.54 -12.98 -12.23
N GLN A 70 17.26 -13.31 -12.42
CA GLN A 70 16.68 -14.63 -12.18
C GLN A 70 17.32 -15.71 -13.07
N ILE A 71 17.62 -15.39 -14.33
CA ILE A 71 18.28 -16.31 -15.26
C ILE A 71 19.73 -16.50 -14.84
N ILE A 72 20.44 -15.41 -14.55
CA ILE A 72 21.85 -15.43 -14.12
C ILE A 72 22.00 -16.25 -12.84
N LEU A 73 21.15 -16.03 -11.85
CA LEU A 73 21.15 -16.79 -10.59
C LEU A 73 20.79 -18.26 -10.82
N SER A 74 19.80 -18.55 -11.67
CA SER A 74 19.42 -19.91 -12.00
C SER A 74 20.56 -20.66 -12.70
N ASP A 75 21.22 -20.04 -13.68
CA ASP A 75 22.34 -20.64 -14.41
C ASP A 75 23.57 -20.80 -13.51
N LEU A 76 23.85 -19.82 -12.64
CA LEU A 76 24.92 -19.88 -11.65
C LEU A 76 24.69 -21.03 -10.66
N LEU A 77 23.49 -21.15 -10.10
CA LEU A 77 23.17 -22.21 -9.13
C LEU A 77 23.12 -23.60 -9.78
N ALA A 78 22.60 -23.69 -11.01
CA ALA A 78 22.60 -24.94 -11.77
C ALA A 78 24.01 -25.40 -12.16
N SER A 79 24.95 -24.47 -12.42
CA SER A 79 26.34 -24.80 -12.73
C SER A 79 27.18 -25.06 -11.47
N ALA A 80 26.98 -24.28 -10.40
CA ALA A 80 27.72 -24.40 -9.14
C ALA A 80 27.34 -25.66 -8.35
N GLY A 81 26.10 -26.14 -8.45
CA GLY A 81 25.62 -27.34 -7.76
C GLY A 81 26.25 -28.66 -8.19
N SER A 82 27.13 -28.66 -9.18
CA SER A 82 27.76 -29.87 -9.72
C SER A 82 28.98 -30.37 -8.93
N GLY A 83 29.52 -29.54 -8.01
CA GLY A 83 30.80 -29.84 -7.34
C GLY A 83 30.75 -30.01 -5.82
N ASP A 84 29.65 -29.65 -5.16
CA ASP A 84 29.55 -29.64 -3.70
C ASP A 84 28.51 -30.67 -3.21
N PRO A 85 28.91 -31.68 -2.42
CA PRO A 85 28.01 -32.73 -1.95
C PRO A 85 26.90 -32.23 -1.01
N ASP A 86 27.05 -31.06 -0.40
CA ASP A 86 26.05 -30.47 0.50
C ASP A 86 25.01 -29.61 -0.25
N PHE A 87 25.13 -29.52 -1.58
CA PHE A 87 24.20 -28.79 -2.43
C PHE A 87 23.10 -29.72 -2.96
N ILE A 88 21.88 -29.53 -2.47
CA ILE A 88 20.71 -30.32 -2.87
C ILE A 88 19.89 -29.51 -3.87
N GLN A 89 19.72 -30.06 -5.06
CA GLN A 89 18.82 -29.53 -6.08
C GLN A 89 17.57 -30.42 -6.17
N GLU A 90 16.43 -29.91 -5.72
CA GLU A 90 15.12 -30.55 -5.87
C GLU A 90 14.21 -29.65 -6.73
N ASP A 91 13.87 -30.09 -7.94
CA ASP A 91 13.08 -29.34 -8.93
C ASP A 91 13.62 -27.93 -9.23
N GLN A 92 13.05 -26.91 -8.56
CA GLN A 92 13.39 -25.47 -8.67
C GLN A 92 13.89 -24.90 -7.34
N THR A 93 14.19 -25.77 -6.39
CA THR A 93 14.66 -25.42 -5.05
C THR A 93 16.13 -25.84 -4.94
N PHE A 94 16.93 -24.89 -4.50
CA PHE A 94 18.35 -25.08 -4.23
C PHE A 94 18.56 -24.92 -2.73
N ILE A 95 19.11 -25.93 -2.08
CA ILE A 95 19.37 -25.96 -0.65
C ILE A 95 20.86 -26.19 -0.45
N PHE A 96 21.46 -25.39 0.41
CA PHE A 96 22.84 -25.54 0.82
C PHE A 96 22.93 -25.45 2.34
N GLY A 97 23.49 -26.50 2.95
CA GLY A 97 23.56 -26.64 4.40
C GLY A 97 22.24 -27.07 5.07
N ASP A 98 22.29 -27.24 6.39
CA ASP A 98 21.16 -27.71 7.18
C ASP A 98 20.32 -26.55 7.75
N HIS A 99 19.00 -26.72 7.75
CA HIS A 99 18.11 -25.76 8.41
C HIS A 99 18.20 -25.93 9.93
N VAL A 100 18.89 -25.00 10.60
CA VAL A 100 18.90 -24.94 12.06
C VAL A 100 17.58 -24.31 12.54
N VAL A 101 16.79 -25.06 13.30
CA VAL A 101 15.63 -24.52 14.02
C VAL A 101 16.15 -23.74 15.21
N MET A 102 16.09 -22.42 15.13
CA MET A 102 16.52 -21.58 16.24
C MET A 102 15.42 -21.47 17.30
N SER A 103 15.75 -21.83 18.54
CA SER A 103 15.04 -21.33 19.72
C SER A 103 15.16 -19.80 19.73
N ALA A 104 14.05 -19.10 19.93
CA ALA A 104 14.03 -17.66 20.07
C ALA A 104 14.73 -17.26 21.38
N GLU A 105 16.05 -17.26 21.37
CA GLU A 105 16.85 -16.65 22.43
C GLU A 105 16.80 -15.15 22.18
N SER A 106 16.06 -14.47 23.04
CA SER A 106 16.05 -13.02 23.16
C SER A 106 17.45 -12.56 23.56
N GLN A 107 18.30 -12.36 22.56
CA GLN A 107 19.55 -11.65 22.74
C GLN A 107 19.19 -10.24 23.20
N LYS A 108 19.37 -9.97 24.49
CA LYS A 108 19.45 -8.59 24.98
C LYS A 108 20.56 -7.91 24.19
N PRO A 109 20.32 -6.71 23.63
CA PRO A 109 21.39 -6.00 22.92
C PRO A 109 22.58 -5.85 23.88
N ASP A 110 23.74 -6.32 23.45
CA ASP A 110 25.00 -6.36 24.20
C ASP A 110 25.64 -4.95 24.36
N SER A 111 24.88 -3.91 24.05
CA SER A 111 25.28 -2.52 24.11
C SER A 111 24.14 -1.67 24.64
N ASP A 112 24.46 -0.78 25.58
CA ASP A 112 23.57 0.32 25.93
C ASP A 112 23.16 1.06 24.64
N PRO A 113 21.87 1.39 24.47
CA PRO A 113 21.44 2.14 23.30
C PRO A 113 22.24 3.44 23.22
N LEU A 114 22.86 3.70 22.07
CA LEU A 114 23.53 4.97 21.79
C LEU A 114 22.45 6.05 21.71
N ILE A 115 22.18 6.72 22.83
CA ILE A 115 21.30 7.88 22.87
C ILE A 115 22.11 9.06 22.35
N ILE A 116 21.81 9.50 21.12
CA ILE A 116 22.36 10.73 20.56
C ILE A 116 21.54 11.90 21.13
N PRO A 117 22.08 12.72 22.05
CA PRO A 117 21.31 13.75 22.75
C PRO A 117 20.90 14.91 21.82
N SER A 118 21.68 15.14 20.76
CA SER A 118 21.28 16.06 19.68
C SER A 118 21.94 15.64 18.37
N TYR A 119 21.16 15.65 17.30
CA TYR A 119 21.62 15.38 15.94
C TYR A 119 21.75 16.72 15.21
N GLN A 120 22.99 17.12 14.91
CA GLN A 120 23.28 18.35 14.19
C GLN A 120 22.87 18.18 12.73
N ILE A 121 21.66 18.62 12.40
CA ILE A 121 21.18 18.62 11.03
C ILE A 121 21.65 19.92 10.38
N ASN A 122 22.24 19.83 9.20
CA ASN A 122 22.54 21.01 8.40
C ASN A 122 21.22 21.75 8.12
N GLU A 123 21.03 22.93 8.71
CA GLU A 123 19.78 23.68 8.60
C GLU A 123 19.45 24.00 7.14
N GLN A 124 20.43 24.22 6.27
CA GLN A 124 20.19 24.48 4.85
C GLN A 124 19.65 23.25 4.10
N LEU A 125 20.17 22.05 4.42
CA LEU A 125 19.64 20.79 3.89
C LEU A 125 18.28 20.48 4.47
N THR A 126 18.08 20.74 5.76
CA THR A 126 16.79 20.60 6.45
C THR A 126 15.74 21.51 5.83
N GLU A 127 16.07 22.77 5.52
CA GLU A 127 15.16 23.70 4.84
C GLU A 127 14.84 23.28 3.39
N ARG A 128 15.80 22.66 2.69
CA ARG A 128 15.55 22.08 1.35
C ARG A 128 14.67 20.83 1.39
N PHE A 129 14.88 19.94 2.36
CA PHE A 129 14.01 18.79 2.61
C PHE A 129 12.63 19.23 3.10
N LYS A 130 12.57 20.24 3.98
CA LYS A 130 11.32 20.90 4.38
C LYS A 130 10.62 21.53 3.19
N ARG A 131 11.29 22.08 2.18
CA ARG A 131 10.58 22.58 0.96
C ARG A 131 9.91 21.47 0.16
N ASN A 132 10.52 20.28 0.07
CA ASN A 132 9.88 19.12 -0.55
C ASN A 132 8.81 18.49 0.36
N SER A 133 8.99 18.54 1.68
CA SER A 133 8.02 18.11 2.70
C SER A 133 6.96 19.17 3.05
N GLN A 134 7.10 20.43 2.63
CA GLN A 134 6.15 21.53 2.85
C GLN A 134 4.95 21.41 1.93
N LYS A 135 5.02 20.55 0.91
CA LYS A 135 3.84 20.02 0.25
C LYS A 135 3.05 19.02 1.11
N GLN A 136 3.59 18.56 2.24
CA GLN A 136 2.98 17.55 3.10
C GLN A 136 2.51 18.07 4.47
N ASP A 137 2.97 19.24 4.93
CA ASP A 137 2.72 19.76 6.29
C ASP A 137 2.12 21.20 6.35
N THR A 138 1.26 21.57 5.38
CA THR A 138 0.38 22.75 5.58
C THR A 138 -0.80 22.38 6.50
N TRP A 139 -1.41 23.35 7.20
CA TRP A 139 -2.65 23.14 7.95
C TRP A 139 -3.74 22.46 7.10
N PHE A 140 -3.73 22.75 5.80
CA PHE A 140 -4.57 22.11 4.79
C PHE A 140 -4.28 20.59 4.67
N ASN A 141 -3.00 20.19 4.67
CA ASN A 141 -2.59 18.79 4.66
C ASN A 141 -2.87 18.05 5.97
N ALA A 142 -2.78 18.72 7.13
CA ALA A 142 -3.12 18.09 8.40
C ALA A 142 -4.62 17.71 8.45
N ARG A 143 -5.50 18.60 7.99
CA ARG A 143 -6.94 18.31 7.86
C ARG A 143 -7.21 17.23 6.83
N GLN A 144 -6.57 17.31 5.66
CA GLN A 144 -6.73 16.30 4.61
C GLN A 144 -6.24 14.92 5.06
N ARG A 145 -5.06 14.85 5.69
CA ARG A 145 -4.49 13.62 6.26
C ARG A 145 -5.40 13.03 7.33
N LYS A 146 -5.91 13.84 8.25
CA LYS A 146 -6.91 13.37 9.23
C LYS A 146 -8.16 12.83 8.56
N GLY A 147 -8.63 13.48 7.49
CA GLY A 147 -9.73 12.98 6.67
C GLY A 147 -9.45 11.63 6.03
N VAL A 148 -8.24 11.43 5.50
CA VAL A 148 -7.79 10.14 4.93
C VAL A 148 -7.74 9.06 6.02
N VAL A 149 -7.11 9.35 7.17
CA VAL A 149 -7.03 8.41 8.29
C VAL A 149 -8.44 8.02 8.79
N LEU A 150 -9.34 8.99 8.94
CA LEU A 150 -10.72 8.72 9.35
C LEU A 150 -11.46 7.89 8.30
N HIS A 151 -11.27 8.18 7.02
CA HIS A 151 -11.85 7.39 5.93
C HIS A 151 -11.38 5.95 5.95
N GLU A 152 -10.07 5.71 6.08
CA GLU A 152 -9.51 4.37 6.12
C GLU A 152 -9.97 3.60 7.36
N LEU A 153 -9.97 4.25 8.54
CA LEU A 153 -10.43 3.63 9.78
C LEU A 153 -11.92 3.29 9.71
N LEU A 154 -12.76 4.25 9.28
CA LEU A 154 -14.18 4.00 9.11
C LEU A 154 -14.44 2.95 8.03
N GLY A 155 -13.73 2.96 6.90
CA GLY A 155 -13.81 1.93 5.87
C GLY A 155 -13.49 0.54 6.42
N ALA A 156 -12.38 0.40 7.13
CA ALA A 156 -11.89 -0.88 7.64
C ALA A 156 -12.63 -1.43 8.87
N ILE A 157 -13.26 -0.57 9.69
CA ILE A 157 -13.81 -1.04 10.97
C ILE A 157 -15.04 -1.93 10.78
N HIS A 158 -14.95 -3.13 11.34
CA HIS A 158 -16.06 -4.09 11.42
C HIS A 158 -16.56 -4.27 12.85
N ASP A 159 -15.69 -4.04 13.83
CA ASP A 159 -15.95 -4.16 15.25
C ASP A 159 -15.24 -3.03 16.01
N LEU A 160 -15.90 -2.47 17.03
CA LEU A 160 -15.34 -1.43 17.89
C LEU A 160 -14.12 -1.93 18.66
N ASP A 161 -14.06 -3.23 18.97
CA ASP A 161 -12.93 -3.82 19.68
C ASP A 161 -11.63 -3.81 18.85
N LEU A 162 -11.74 -3.67 17.52
CA LEU A 162 -10.59 -3.56 16.62
C LEU A 162 -10.08 -2.11 16.47
N LEU A 163 -10.81 -1.12 16.96
CA LEU A 163 -10.49 0.29 16.73
C LEU A 163 -9.09 0.66 17.25
N ASP A 164 -8.75 0.20 18.45
CA ASP A 164 -7.45 0.52 19.05
C ASP A 164 -6.29 -0.07 18.24
N LYS A 165 -6.44 -1.32 17.80
CA LYS A 165 -5.45 -1.97 16.93
C LYS A 165 -5.28 -1.24 15.60
N LEU A 166 -6.38 -0.84 14.96
CA LEU A 166 -6.34 -0.12 13.68
C LEU A 166 -5.69 1.27 13.84
N ILE A 167 -5.93 1.96 14.95
CA ILE A 167 -5.28 3.24 15.25
C ILE A 167 -3.77 3.05 15.44
N ASP A 168 -3.36 2.01 16.17
CA ASP A 168 -1.95 1.69 16.38
C ASP A 168 -1.24 1.37 15.05
N GLU A 169 -1.89 0.62 14.16
CA GLU A 169 -1.39 0.36 12.80
C GLU A 169 -1.17 1.67 12.02
N LYS A 170 -2.12 2.62 12.09
CA LYS A 170 -1.97 3.93 11.43
C LYS A 170 -0.86 4.80 12.03
N VAL A 171 -0.54 4.62 13.31
CA VAL A 171 0.62 5.26 13.95
C VAL A 171 1.93 4.63 13.48
N GLN A 172 1.98 3.29 13.40
CA GLN A 172 3.15 2.55 12.88
C GLN A 172 3.44 2.89 11.40
N GLU A 173 2.39 3.06 10.59
CA GLU A 173 2.51 3.51 9.19
C GLU A 173 2.96 4.98 9.04
N GLY A 174 2.99 5.75 10.14
CA GLY A 174 3.36 7.17 10.13
C GLY A 174 2.26 8.10 9.59
N LEU A 175 1.05 7.59 9.34
CA LEU A 175 -0.11 8.37 8.90
C LEU A 175 -0.75 9.17 10.04
N LEU A 176 -0.61 8.68 11.27
CA LEU A 176 -1.15 9.30 12.48
C LEU A 176 -0.02 9.57 13.50
N ARG A 177 -0.01 10.76 14.11
CA ARG A 177 0.93 11.05 15.22
C ARG A 177 0.36 10.49 16.52
N ALA A 178 1.23 10.02 17.43
CA ALA A 178 0.81 9.48 18.72
C ALA A 178 -0.07 10.47 19.54
N GLY A 179 0.24 11.77 19.48
CA GLY A 179 -0.57 12.81 20.14
C GLY A 179 -1.98 13.02 19.56
N GLU A 180 -2.26 12.48 18.36
CA GLU A 180 -3.54 12.62 17.66
C GLU A 180 -4.47 11.40 17.87
N MET A 181 -3.98 10.33 18.51
CA MET A 181 -4.71 9.07 18.69
C MET A 181 -6.05 9.27 19.42
N ALA A 182 -6.04 10.00 20.53
CA ALA A 182 -7.25 10.24 21.32
C ALA A 182 -8.32 11.03 20.55
N GLU A 183 -7.90 12.02 19.76
CA GLU A 183 -8.79 12.82 18.92
C GLU A 183 -9.43 11.96 17.83
N ILE A 184 -8.64 11.16 17.12
CA ILE A 184 -9.14 10.26 16.07
C ILE A 184 -10.05 9.18 16.64
N LYS A 185 -9.68 8.56 17.77
CA LYS A 185 -10.52 7.55 18.45
C LYS A 185 -11.89 8.13 18.81
N THR A 186 -11.91 9.35 19.35
CA THR A 186 -13.17 10.04 19.68
C THR A 186 -13.99 10.32 18.43
N ALA A 187 -13.35 10.84 17.37
CA ALA A 187 -14.03 11.13 16.11
C ALA A 187 -14.63 9.88 15.46
N VAL A 188 -13.91 8.74 15.43
CA VAL A 188 -14.44 7.48 14.90
C VAL A 188 -15.62 6.99 15.74
N ASN A 189 -15.50 7.01 17.07
CA ASN A 189 -16.59 6.61 17.96
C ASN A 189 -17.84 7.48 17.79
N ASP A 190 -17.68 8.80 17.62
CA ASP A 190 -18.79 9.72 17.36
C ASP A 190 -19.60 9.30 16.13
N VAL A 191 -18.94 8.86 15.05
CA VAL A 191 -19.61 8.38 13.83
C VAL A 191 -20.33 7.06 14.09
N LEU A 192 -19.65 6.11 14.72
CA LEU A 192 -20.19 4.76 14.95
C LEU A 192 -21.32 4.75 15.98
N MET A 193 -21.41 5.76 16.85
CA MET A 193 -22.49 5.93 17.82
C MET A 193 -23.73 6.63 17.27
N GLN A 194 -23.71 7.14 16.02
CA GLN A 194 -24.93 7.64 15.38
C GLN A 194 -25.98 6.51 15.29
N THR A 195 -27.21 6.81 15.71
CA THR A 195 -28.27 5.81 15.92
C THR A 195 -28.48 4.90 14.71
N GLU A 196 -28.49 5.47 13.51
CA GLU A 196 -28.67 4.77 12.24
C GLU A 196 -27.50 3.81 11.96
N ILE A 197 -26.27 4.33 11.96
CA ILE A 197 -25.05 3.56 11.67
C ILE A 197 -24.90 2.43 12.70
N ARG A 198 -25.06 2.76 13.99
CA ARG A 198 -25.01 1.79 15.09
C ARG A 198 -26.04 0.68 14.92
N THR A 199 -27.25 1.03 14.49
CA THR A 199 -28.30 0.05 14.24
C THR A 199 -27.90 -0.89 13.13
N TRP A 200 -27.35 -0.38 12.02
CA TRP A 200 -26.93 -1.21 10.89
C TRP A 200 -25.80 -2.18 11.23
N PHE A 201 -24.79 -1.73 11.98
CA PHE A 201 -23.75 -2.62 12.48
C PHE A 201 -24.31 -3.75 13.36
N LYS A 202 -25.35 -3.46 14.16
CA LYS A 202 -25.95 -4.44 15.07
C LYS A 202 -26.90 -5.42 14.37
N THR A 203 -27.67 -4.96 13.38
CA THR A 203 -28.76 -5.75 12.78
C THR A 203 -28.43 -6.32 11.41
N ALA A 204 -27.34 -5.90 10.76
CA ALA A 204 -26.91 -6.47 9.49
C ALA A 204 -26.51 -7.93 9.64
N LYS A 205 -26.89 -8.74 8.65
CA LYS A 205 -26.46 -10.14 8.55
C LYS A 205 -24.96 -10.24 8.21
N SER A 206 -24.47 -9.32 7.39
CA SER A 206 -23.06 -9.19 7.08
C SER A 206 -22.71 -7.77 6.68
N VAL A 207 -21.50 -7.33 7.04
CA VAL A 207 -20.93 -6.04 6.65
C VAL A 207 -19.76 -6.29 5.72
N ILE A 208 -19.83 -5.74 4.50
CA ILE A 208 -18.76 -5.82 3.50
C ILE A 208 -18.12 -4.44 3.42
N SER A 209 -16.79 -4.38 3.52
CA SER A 209 -16.02 -3.14 3.46
C SER A 209 -14.95 -3.21 2.39
N GLU A 210 -14.71 -2.07 1.72
CA GLU A 210 -13.59 -1.86 0.79
C GLU A 210 -13.45 -2.95 -0.30
N LYS A 211 -14.57 -3.52 -0.78
CA LYS A 211 -14.57 -4.52 -1.85
C LYS A 211 -14.91 -3.93 -3.20
N ASP A 212 -14.08 -4.24 -4.19
CA ASP A 212 -14.31 -3.87 -5.59
C ASP A 212 -15.53 -4.57 -6.16
N ILE A 213 -16.32 -3.81 -6.90
CA ILE A 213 -17.49 -4.27 -7.62
C ILE A 213 -17.38 -3.81 -9.06
N ILE A 214 -17.49 -4.79 -9.94
CA ILE A 214 -17.43 -4.60 -11.38
C ILE A 214 -18.85 -4.31 -11.86
N LEU A 215 -19.06 -3.09 -12.35
CA LEU A 215 -20.35 -2.67 -12.89
C LEU A 215 -20.50 -3.12 -14.35
N SER A 216 -21.73 -3.11 -14.85
CA SER A 216 -22.11 -3.59 -16.19
C SER A 216 -21.38 -2.89 -17.36
N GLU A 217 -20.74 -1.75 -17.11
CA GLU A 217 -19.99 -0.95 -18.09
C GLU A 217 -18.47 -1.16 -18.00
N GLY A 218 -18.00 -2.13 -17.19
CA GLY A 218 -16.57 -2.37 -16.94
C GLY A 218 -15.93 -1.40 -15.96
N VAL A 219 -16.71 -0.48 -15.38
CA VAL A 219 -16.26 0.43 -14.33
C VAL A 219 -16.14 -0.34 -13.02
N VAL A 220 -14.97 -0.25 -12.38
CA VAL A 220 -14.76 -0.78 -11.03
C VAL A 220 -15.05 0.33 -10.02
N LYS A 221 -15.91 0.03 -9.05
CA LYS A 221 -16.19 0.90 -7.91
C LYS A 221 -15.98 0.16 -6.60
N ARG A 222 -15.56 0.89 -5.58
CA ARG A 222 -15.35 0.39 -4.23
C ARG A 222 -16.11 1.29 -3.26
N PRO A 223 -17.20 0.82 -2.65
CA PRO A 223 -17.83 1.56 -1.56
C PRO A 223 -17.05 1.37 -0.27
N ASP A 224 -17.18 2.33 0.65
CA ASP A 224 -16.60 2.18 1.97
C ASP A 224 -17.29 1.04 2.73
N LYS A 225 -18.64 1.01 2.72
CA LYS A 225 -19.44 -0.05 3.37
C LYS A 225 -20.70 -0.45 2.62
N LEU A 226 -20.99 -1.75 2.72
CA LEU A 226 -22.23 -2.38 2.32
C LEU A 226 -22.76 -3.26 3.47
N PHE A 227 -23.85 -2.85 4.09
CA PHE A 227 -24.58 -3.61 5.09
C PHE A 227 -25.64 -4.46 4.39
N VAL A 228 -25.60 -5.77 4.61
CA VAL A 228 -26.51 -6.73 3.97
C VAL A 228 -27.54 -7.22 4.99
N PHE A 229 -28.81 -7.14 4.62
CA PHE A 229 -29.94 -7.63 5.39
C PHE A 229 -30.73 -8.68 4.61
N GLU A 230 -31.80 -9.19 5.20
CA GLU A 230 -32.72 -10.07 4.48
C GLU A 230 -33.56 -9.27 3.49
N GLY A 231 -33.24 -9.43 2.19
CA GLY A 231 -34.00 -8.83 1.10
C GLY A 231 -33.59 -7.41 0.72
N TYR A 232 -32.79 -6.70 1.52
CA TYR A 232 -32.28 -5.38 1.17
C TYR A 232 -30.84 -5.16 1.60
N ALA A 233 -30.21 -4.12 1.05
CA ALA A 233 -28.86 -3.68 1.44
C ALA A 233 -28.79 -2.18 1.68
N ILE A 234 -27.85 -1.76 2.53
CA ILE A 234 -27.56 -0.35 2.79
C ILE A 234 -26.12 -0.06 2.39
N LEU A 235 -25.98 0.96 1.57
CA LEU A 235 -24.71 1.51 1.13
C LEU A 235 -24.35 2.73 1.94
N LEU A 236 -23.10 2.81 2.37
CA LEU A 236 -22.59 3.95 3.11
C LEU A 236 -21.21 4.34 2.60
N ASP A 237 -21.07 5.63 2.28
CA ASP A 237 -19.80 6.25 1.87
C ASP A 237 -19.52 7.46 2.78
N PHE A 238 -18.29 7.60 3.26
CA PHE A 238 -17.85 8.67 4.13
C PHE A 238 -17.16 9.77 3.33
N LYS A 239 -17.58 11.02 3.51
CA LYS A 239 -17.09 12.20 2.79
C LYS A 239 -16.50 13.22 3.76
N PHE A 240 -15.18 13.38 3.66
CA PHE A 240 -14.39 14.26 4.53
C PHE A 240 -14.04 15.61 3.90
N GLY A 241 -14.27 15.76 2.59
CA GLY A 241 -14.19 17.03 1.87
C GLY A 241 -15.53 17.74 1.79
N ASN A 242 -15.56 18.87 1.07
CA ASN A 242 -16.80 19.62 0.81
C ASN A 242 -17.82 18.75 0.05
N GLU A 243 -19.11 19.03 0.26
CA GLU A 243 -20.20 18.40 -0.50
C GLU A 243 -20.00 18.60 -2.02
N GLN A 244 -20.16 17.52 -2.79
CA GLN A 244 -20.09 17.55 -4.25
C GLN A 244 -21.22 16.73 -4.84
N SER A 245 -21.89 17.28 -5.86
CA SER A 245 -22.96 16.59 -6.60
C SER A 245 -22.46 15.28 -7.24
N LYS A 246 -21.16 15.19 -7.54
CA LYS A 246 -20.52 13.99 -8.06
C LYS A 246 -20.67 12.78 -7.12
N TYR A 247 -20.59 12.99 -5.79
CA TYR A 247 -20.72 11.89 -4.83
C TYR A 247 -22.11 11.25 -4.87
N ILE A 248 -23.15 12.05 -5.11
CA ILE A 248 -24.52 11.57 -5.29
C ILE A 248 -24.62 10.72 -6.56
N GLY A 249 -24.03 11.17 -7.67
CA GLY A 249 -24.00 10.40 -8.92
C GLY A 249 -23.26 9.07 -8.76
N ASP A 250 -22.11 9.09 -8.11
CA ASP A 250 -21.28 7.89 -7.88
C ASP A 250 -22.01 6.84 -7.04
N ILE A 251 -22.64 7.24 -5.93
CA ILE A 251 -23.33 6.30 -5.04
C ILE A 251 -24.65 5.78 -5.65
N SER A 252 -25.37 6.61 -6.41
CA SER A 252 -26.59 6.21 -7.12
C SER A 252 -26.30 5.18 -8.22
N LEU A 253 -25.25 5.40 -9.03
CA LEU A 253 -24.84 4.46 -10.06
C LEU A 253 -24.56 3.07 -9.46
N TYR A 254 -23.91 3.07 -8.30
CA TYR A 254 -23.56 1.83 -7.62
C TYR A 254 -24.79 1.13 -7.01
N ARG A 255 -25.69 1.87 -6.35
CA ARG A 255 -27.00 1.35 -5.90
C ARG A 255 -27.76 0.69 -7.06
N ASP A 256 -27.88 1.39 -8.18
CA ASP A 256 -28.65 0.90 -9.33
C ASP A 256 -28.00 -0.35 -9.94
N SER A 257 -26.67 -0.43 -9.91
CA SER A 257 -25.94 -1.62 -10.35
C SER A 257 -26.17 -2.82 -9.43
N LEU A 258 -26.13 -2.64 -8.10
CA LEU A 258 -26.44 -3.70 -7.15
C LEU A 258 -27.89 -4.20 -7.30
N MET A 259 -28.83 -3.27 -7.53
CA MET A 259 -30.22 -3.61 -7.83
C MET A 259 -30.33 -4.47 -9.09
N LYS A 260 -29.60 -4.13 -10.17
CA LYS A 260 -29.58 -4.90 -11.42
C LYS A 260 -28.96 -6.30 -11.27
N MET A 261 -28.03 -6.50 -10.34
CA MET A 261 -27.45 -7.82 -10.07
C MET A 261 -28.47 -8.81 -9.46
N GLY A 262 -29.62 -8.33 -8.96
CA GLY A 262 -30.74 -9.17 -8.53
C GLY A 262 -30.56 -9.85 -7.16
N GLY A 263 -29.46 -9.59 -6.46
CA GLY A 263 -29.20 -10.13 -5.12
C GLY A 263 -30.01 -9.48 -3.99
N PHE A 264 -30.60 -8.30 -4.25
CA PHE A 264 -31.36 -7.52 -3.28
C PHE A 264 -32.66 -7.02 -3.91
N LYS A 265 -33.76 -7.00 -3.14
CA LYS A 265 -35.03 -6.40 -3.57
C LYS A 265 -34.95 -4.87 -3.51
N GLU A 266 -34.21 -4.34 -2.55
CA GLU A 266 -34.01 -2.91 -2.34
C GLU A 266 -32.57 -2.62 -1.94
N VAL A 267 -32.03 -1.49 -2.40
CA VAL A 267 -30.74 -0.98 -1.97
C VAL A 267 -30.90 0.48 -1.60
N HIS A 268 -30.53 0.87 -0.39
CA HIS A 268 -30.57 2.25 0.09
C HIS A 268 -29.16 2.83 0.14
N ALA A 269 -28.95 4.01 -0.45
CA ALA A 269 -27.65 4.67 -0.48
C ALA A 269 -27.58 5.82 0.51
N TYR A 270 -26.45 5.96 1.22
CA TYR A 270 -26.21 7.02 2.18
C TYR A 270 -24.81 7.60 2.04
N LEU A 271 -24.72 8.92 2.16
CA LEU A 271 -23.47 9.67 2.28
C LEU A 271 -23.40 10.23 3.68
N TRP A 272 -22.29 10.00 4.38
CA TRP A 272 -22.01 10.65 5.65
C TRP A 272 -20.98 11.77 5.44
N TYR A 273 -21.34 13.00 5.79
CA TYR A 273 -20.46 14.15 5.64
C TYR A 273 -19.82 14.53 6.98
N ALA A 274 -18.49 14.58 7.01
CA ALA A 274 -17.73 14.81 8.23
C ALA A 274 -17.83 16.24 8.77
N GLN A 275 -17.93 17.22 7.87
CA GLN A 275 -17.96 18.64 8.25
C GLN A 275 -19.29 19.02 8.91
N GLU A 276 -20.41 18.51 8.38
CA GLU A 276 -21.75 18.73 8.89
C GLU A 276 -22.16 17.67 9.94
N ARG A 277 -21.33 16.62 10.12
CA ARG A 277 -21.63 15.41 10.92
C ARG A 277 -23.00 14.81 10.56
N LYS A 278 -23.34 14.85 9.28
CA LYS A 278 -24.69 14.60 8.77
C LYS A 278 -24.71 13.35 7.91
N LEU A 279 -25.69 12.49 8.19
CA LEU A 279 -26.04 11.38 7.32
C LEU A 279 -27.13 11.83 6.33
N GLN A 280 -26.86 11.68 5.04
CA GLN A 280 -27.76 12.03 3.95
C GLN A 280 -28.15 10.78 3.17
N ARG A 281 -29.45 10.51 3.08
CA ARG A 281 -29.99 9.48 2.18
C ARG A 281 -29.96 9.98 0.74
N VAL A 282 -29.49 9.14 -0.17
CA VAL A 282 -29.51 9.37 -1.61
C VAL A 282 -30.62 8.52 -2.23
N GLY A 283 -31.59 9.23 -2.81
CA GLY A 283 -32.85 8.69 -3.34
C GLY A 283 -32.70 7.98 -4.66
#